data_AF-A0A2V5ULY4-F1
#
_entry.id   AF-A0A2V5ULY4-F1
#
_cell.length_a   1.000
_cell.length_b   1.000
_cell.length_c   1.000
_cell.angle_alpha   90.00
_cell.angle_beta   90.00
_cell.angle_gamma   90.00
#
_symmetry.space_group_name_H-M   'P 1'
#
loop_
_entity.id
_entity.type
_entity.pdbx_description
1 polymer ?
#
loop_
_entity_poly.entity_id
_entity_poly.type
_entity_poly.pdbx_seq_one_letter_code
_entity_poly.pdbx_strand_id
1 'polypeptide(L)'
;MLDDPRYLEVATRAANFVRKQLWDDSRKMLFRSYRDGRSDVEGFADDYAFVVQGLLDLYEATFDVEWLKFATQLQETQDRLFFDEKNAGYFSTSGKDESVFLRMKDDNDSAEPAASSIAALNLLRLAQFRDDKQLEDRAKKTIDAFAPTLSHFASAMPQMLVALDFSTSKPRQIVIAGKVDAPKTKEMVEEVHRHFLPNTILLLADGREGQKYLGEKLEAIRAMSMIDGKPAAYVCENFTCKAPVTDSRQLADLLNF
;
A
#
# COMPACT_ATOMS: atom_id res chain seq x y z
N MET A 1 -13.26 -2.52 15.78
CA MET A 1 -11.79 -2.52 15.79
C MET A 1 -11.33 -3.46 16.90
N LEU A 2 -10.35 -4.32 16.64
CA LEU A 2 -9.98 -5.36 17.62
C LEU A 2 -9.02 -4.85 18.71
N ASP A 3 -8.32 -3.73 18.47
CA ASP A 3 -7.43 -3.00 19.41
C ASP A 3 -6.50 -3.89 20.27
N ASP A 4 -6.12 -5.04 19.70
CA ASP A 4 -5.29 -6.03 20.36
C ASP A 4 -3.86 -5.88 19.86
N PRO A 5 -2.91 -5.48 20.72
CA PRO A 5 -1.53 -5.23 20.32
C PRO A 5 -0.83 -6.48 19.77
N ARG A 6 -1.35 -7.68 20.05
CA ARG A 6 -0.78 -8.94 19.53
C ARG A 6 -0.84 -9.02 18.01
N TYR A 7 -1.86 -8.44 17.38
CA TYR A 7 -1.95 -8.46 15.91
C TYR A 7 -0.81 -7.66 15.28
N LEU A 8 -0.54 -6.47 15.82
CA LEU A 8 0.56 -5.65 15.34
C LEU A 8 1.91 -6.34 15.59
N GLU A 9 2.12 -6.91 16.78
CA GLU A 9 3.34 -7.64 17.11
C GLU A 9 3.58 -8.82 16.14
N VAL A 10 2.55 -9.61 15.84
CA VAL A 10 2.64 -10.73 14.90
C VAL A 10 2.94 -10.24 13.49
N ALA A 11 2.26 -9.20 13.01
CA ALA A 11 2.49 -8.63 11.68
C ALA A 11 3.92 -8.07 11.55
N THR A 12 4.40 -7.33 12.54
CA THR A 12 5.78 -6.81 12.58
C THR A 12 6.80 -7.94 12.60
N ARG A 13 6.57 -9.02 13.36
CA ARG A 13 7.46 -10.19 13.35
C ARG A 13 7.47 -10.89 11.98
N ALA A 14 6.32 -11.04 11.35
CA ALA A 14 6.21 -11.65 10.02
C ALA A 14 6.95 -10.83 8.96
N ALA A 15 6.74 -9.50 8.91
CA ALA A 15 7.44 -8.61 7.99
C ALA A 15 8.96 -8.63 8.20
N ASN A 16 9.42 -8.60 9.47
CA ASN A 16 10.83 -8.74 9.79
C ASN A 16 11.41 -10.09 9.36
N PHE A 17 10.65 -11.18 9.55
CA PHE A 17 11.06 -12.51 9.11
C PHE A 17 11.23 -12.55 7.59
N VAL A 18 10.25 -12.05 6.83
CA VAL A 18 10.34 -11.96 5.36
C VAL A 18 11.55 -11.15 4.93
N ARG A 19 11.73 -9.94 5.48
CA ARG A 19 12.88 -9.07 5.15
C ARG A 19 14.23 -9.70 5.49
N LYS A 20 14.31 -10.46 6.59
CA LYS A 20 15.58 -11.05 7.07
C LYS A 20 15.91 -12.38 6.40
N GLN A 21 14.91 -13.24 6.21
CA GLN A 21 15.11 -14.64 5.82
C GLN A 21 14.77 -14.91 4.36
N LEU A 22 13.89 -14.13 3.74
CA LEU A 22 13.40 -14.37 2.39
C LEU A 22 13.85 -13.32 1.38
N TRP A 23 14.21 -12.11 1.82
CA TRP A 23 14.75 -11.08 0.93
C TRP A 23 16.28 -11.16 0.82
N ASP A 24 16.78 -11.17 -0.41
CA ASP A 24 18.19 -11.04 -0.76
C ASP A 24 18.47 -9.62 -1.25
N ASP A 25 19.07 -8.80 -0.39
CA ASP A 25 19.34 -7.40 -0.73
C ASP A 25 20.39 -7.23 -1.83
N SER A 26 21.30 -8.20 -1.99
CA SER A 26 22.35 -8.15 -3.01
C SER A 26 21.80 -8.43 -4.40
N ARG A 27 20.88 -9.40 -4.51
CA ARG A 27 20.22 -9.79 -5.76
C ARG A 27 18.96 -9.00 -6.04
N LYS A 28 18.47 -8.24 -5.05
CA LYS A 28 17.13 -7.62 -5.04
C LYS A 28 16.07 -8.67 -5.39
N MET A 29 16.01 -9.72 -4.57
CA MET A 29 15.18 -10.89 -4.83
C MET A 29 14.55 -11.50 -3.58
N LEU A 30 13.23 -11.65 -3.61
CA LEU A 30 12.41 -12.37 -2.64
C LEU A 30 12.36 -13.86 -2.99
N PHE A 31 12.46 -14.73 -1.99
CA PHE A 31 12.34 -16.18 -2.16
C PHE A 31 11.06 -16.68 -1.52
N ARG A 32 10.44 -17.69 -2.14
CA ARG A 32 9.06 -18.11 -1.80
C ARG A 32 8.94 -18.84 -0.47
N SER A 33 9.94 -19.64 -0.10
CA SER A 33 9.76 -20.61 0.99
C SER A 33 10.94 -20.70 1.94
N TYR A 34 10.60 -21.03 3.20
CA TYR A 34 11.55 -21.24 4.27
C TYR A 34 11.20 -22.51 5.06
N ARG A 35 12.18 -23.39 5.22
CA ARG A 35 12.12 -24.54 6.12
C ARG A 35 13.54 -24.92 6.52
N ASP A 36 13.90 -24.63 7.77
CA ASP A 36 15.28 -24.80 8.29
C ASP A 36 16.36 -24.12 7.42
N GLY A 37 15.95 -23.06 6.71
CA GLY A 37 16.73 -22.39 5.68
C GLY A 37 15.82 -21.87 4.55
N ARG A 38 16.29 -20.85 3.84
CA ARG A 38 15.62 -20.32 2.64
C ARG A 38 15.80 -21.31 1.49
N SER A 39 14.75 -21.53 0.70
CA SER A 39 14.88 -22.29 -0.55
C SER A 39 15.55 -21.46 -1.64
N ASP A 40 15.95 -22.12 -2.74
CA ASP A 40 16.46 -21.42 -3.94
C ASP A 40 15.34 -20.99 -4.90
N VAL A 41 14.07 -21.19 -4.53
CA VAL A 41 12.91 -20.84 -5.35
C VAL A 41 12.66 -19.34 -5.22
N GLU A 42 12.94 -18.59 -6.30
CA GLU A 42 12.58 -17.18 -6.41
C GLU A 42 11.06 -17.01 -6.27
N GLY A 43 10.64 -15.90 -5.67
CA GLY A 43 9.24 -15.55 -5.50
C GLY A 43 8.54 -15.32 -6.83
N PHE A 44 7.24 -15.56 -6.84
CA PHE A 44 6.32 -15.34 -7.95
C PHE A 44 5.58 -14.01 -7.75
N ALA A 45 4.77 -13.59 -8.73
CA ALA A 45 4.12 -12.28 -8.67
C ALA A 45 3.17 -12.11 -7.45
N ASP A 46 2.50 -13.19 -7.04
CA ASP A 46 1.68 -13.28 -5.82
C ASP A 46 2.51 -12.99 -4.56
N ASP A 47 3.68 -13.64 -4.42
CA ASP A 47 4.57 -13.48 -3.27
C ASP A 47 4.95 -11.99 -3.06
N TYR A 48 5.25 -11.28 -4.16
CA TYR A 48 5.52 -9.85 -4.10
C TYR A 48 4.28 -9.03 -3.81
N ALA A 49 3.18 -9.26 -4.53
CA ALA A 49 1.99 -8.42 -4.45
C ALA A 49 1.40 -8.42 -3.03
N PHE A 50 1.30 -9.59 -2.40
CA PHE A 50 0.77 -9.70 -1.03
C PHE A 50 1.74 -9.17 0.03
N VAL A 51 3.05 -9.37 -0.12
CA VAL A 51 4.02 -8.78 0.82
C VAL A 51 4.02 -7.26 0.73
N VAL A 52 3.97 -6.69 -0.48
CA VAL A 52 3.85 -5.22 -0.66
C VAL A 52 2.57 -4.72 0.02
N GLN A 53 1.42 -5.36 -0.21
CA GLN A 53 0.16 -4.96 0.42
C GLN A 53 0.27 -4.96 1.95
N GLY A 54 0.76 -6.05 2.54
CA GLY A 54 0.92 -6.16 3.98
C GLY A 54 1.91 -5.15 4.58
N LEU A 55 2.96 -4.77 3.84
CA LEU A 55 3.91 -3.74 4.27
C LEU A 55 3.31 -2.33 4.23
N LEU A 56 2.46 -2.04 3.24
CA LEU A 56 1.71 -0.77 3.21
C LEU A 56 0.73 -0.69 4.38
N ASP A 57 0.01 -1.78 4.67
CA ASP A 57 -0.89 -1.86 5.82
C ASP A 57 -0.12 -1.72 7.15
N LEU A 58 1.05 -2.34 7.26
CA LEU A 58 1.91 -2.23 8.43
C LEU A 58 2.46 -0.81 8.61
N TYR A 59 2.79 -0.12 7.52
CA TYR A 59 3.14 1.30 7.56
C TYR A 59 1.97 2.12 8.10
N GLU A 60 0.75 1.97 7.58
CA GLU A 60 -0.40 2.76 8.06
C GLU A 60 -0.75 2.45 9.54
N ALA A 61 -0.47 1.23 10.00
CA ALA A 61 -0.68 0.83 11.39
C ALA A 61 0.41 1.34 12.37
N THR A 62 1.63 1.61 11.90
CA THR A 62 2.79 1.93 12.78
C THR A 62 3.42 3.28 12.53
N PHE A 63 3.23 3.83 11.33
CA PHE A 63 3.98 4.95 10.76
C PHE A 63 5.50 4.74 10.71
N ASP A 64 5.97 3.49 10.80
CA ASP A 64 7.37 3.16 10.59
C ASP A 64 7.66 3.14 9.08
N VAL A 65 8.39 4.17 8.65
CA VAL A 65 8.69 4.42 7.24
C VAL A 65 9.55 3.34 6.60
N GLU A 66 10.24 2.51 7.38
CA GLU A 66 11.02 1.39 6.85
C GLU A 66 10.13 0.36 6.13
N TRP A 67 8.87 0.20 6.55
CA TRP A 67 7.92 -0.68 5.85
C TRP A 67 7.52 -0.10 4.50
N LEU A 68 7.28 1.21 4.42
CA LEU A 68 6.96 1.88 3.16
C LEU A 68 8.14 1.86 2.17
N LYS A 69 9.37 2.08 2.66
CA LYS A 69 10.60 1.96 1.85
C LYS A 69 10.74 0.54 1.30
N PHE A 70 10.54 -0.47 2.15
CA PHE A 70 10.66 -1.86 1.72
C PHE A 70 9.54 -2.27 0.75
N ALA A 71 8.29 -1.83 0.98
CA ALA A 71 7.18 -2.01 0.06
C ALA A 71 7.49 -1.42 -1.33
N THR A 72 8.07 -0.21 -1.37
CA THR A 72 8.47 0.45 -2.61
C THR A 72 9.53 -0.36 -3.35
N GLN A 73 10.57 -0.83 -2.64
CA GLN A 73 11.63 -1.67 -3.23
C GLN A 73 11.11 -3.01 -3.78
N LEU A 74 10.17 -3.64 -3.07
CA LEU A 74 9.53 -4.86 -3.54
C LEU A 74 8.63 -4.61 -4.74
N GLN A 75 7.86 -3.52 -4.77
CA GLN A 75 7.05 -3.14 -5.94
C GLN A 75 7.93 -2.89 -7.17
N GLU A 76 9.01 -2.14 -7.04
CA GLU A 76 9.97 -1.90 -8.15
C GLU A 76 10.55 -3.23 -8.67
N THR A 77 10.83 -4.16 -7.76
CA THR A 77 11.31 -5.51 -8.11
C THR A 77 10.23 -6.33 -8.80
N GLN A 78 9.00 -6.30 -8.30
CA GLN A 78 7.84 -6.96 -8.90
C GLN A 78 7.62 -6.47 -10.33
N ASP A 79 7.63 -5.15 -10.53
CA ASP A 79 7.45 -4.52 -11.83
C ASP A 79 8.52 -4.98 -12.81
N ARG A 80 9.79 -4.95 -12.39
CA ARG A 80 10.93 -5.38 -13.23
C ARG A 80 10.83 -6.85 -13.68
N LEU A 81 10.25 -7.73 -12.87
CA LEU A 81 10.24 -9.17 -13.13
C LEU A 81 8.98 -9.63 -13.85
N PHE A 82 7.85 -9.05 -13.51
CA PHE A 82 6.54 -9.63 -13.81
C PHE A 82 5.66 -8.73 -14.67
N PHE A 83 5.89 -7.42 -14.70
CA PHE A 83 5.05 -6.51 -15.49
C PHE A 83 5.21 -6.76 -16.99
N ASP A 84 4.10 -6.89 -17.71
CA ASP A 84 4.08 -6.99 -19.16
C ASP A 84 4.07 -5.60 -19.80
N GLU A 85 5.22 -5.10 -20.23
CA GLU A 85 5.31 -3.79 -20.90
C GLU A 85 4.50 -3.71 -22.22
N LYS A 86 4.10 -4.85 -22.81
CA LYS A 86 3.33 -4.87 -24.06
C LYS A 86 1.82 -4.82 -23.83
N ASN A 87 1.30 -5.63 -22.90
CA ASN A 87 -0.16 -5.76 -22.69
C ASN A 87 -0.60 -5.36 -21.27
N ALA A 88 0.30 -4.83 -20.45
CA ALA A 88 0.11 -4.53 -19.04
C ALA A 88 -0.35 -5.75 -18.20
N GLY A 89 -0.50 -5.52 -16.89
CA GLY A 89 -0.70 -6.57 -15.90
C GLY A 89 0.58 -7.35 -15.61
N TYR A 90 0.48 -8.29 -14.67
CA TYR A 90 1.61 -9.04 -14.14
C TYR A 90 1.50 -10.52 -14.54
N PHE A 91 2.57 -11.04 -15.14
CA PHE A 91 2.75 -12.47 -15.32
C PHE A 91 2.99 -13.15 -13.98
N SER A 92 2.48 -14.36 -13.79
CA SER A 92 2.69 -15.13 -12.55
C SER A 92 4.17 -15.47 -12.30
N THR A 93 4.96 -15.66 -13.37
CA THR A 93 6.38 -16.03 -13.29
C THR A 93 7.30 -15.02 -13.98
N SER A 94 8.59 -15.03 -13.62
CA SER A 94 9.60 -14.11 -14.18
C SER A 94 10.00 -14.45 -15.62
N GLY A 95 9.65 -15.65 -16.11
CA GLY A 95 10.03 -16.14 -17.44
C GLY A 95 11.46 -16.68 -17.55
N LYS A 96 12.20 -16.76 -16.43
CA LYS A 96 13.55 -17.38 -16.41
C LYS A 96 13.51 -18.90 -16.32
N ASP A 97 12.41 -19.45 -15.83
CA ASP A 97 12.24 -20.90 -15.72
C ASP A 97 11.90 -21.48 -17.10
N GLU A 98 12.86 -22.16 -17.72
CA GLU A 98 12.72 -22.79 -19.03
C GLU A 98 11.66 -23.91 -19.05
N SER A 99 11.26 -24.43 -17.89
CA SER A 99 10.18 -25.42 -17.79
C SER A 99 8.79 -24.81 -17.94
N VAL A 100 8.66 -23.49 -17.79
CA VAL A 100 7.40 -22.76 -17.96
C VAL A 100 7.27 -22.25 -19.39
N PHE A 101 6.65 -23.06 -20.24
CA PHE A 101 6.48 -22.76 -21.67
C PHE A 101 5.64 -21.51 -21.97
N LEU A 102 4.66 -21.20 -21.12
CA LEU A 102 3.77 -20.06 -21.29
C LEU A 102 3.63 -19.30 -19.97
N ARG A 103 3.92 -18.00 -20.00
CA ARG A 103 3.65 -17.09 -18.90
C ARG A 103 2.20 -16.65 -18.97
N MET A 104 1.43 -16.93 -17.93
CA MET A 104 0.04 -16.51 -17.83
C MET A 104 -0.10 -15.33 -16.86
N LYS A 105 -1.18 -14.57 -17.03
CA LYS A 105 -1.65 -13.62 -16.03
C LYS A 105 -2.95 -14.19 -15.49
N ASP A 106 -3.07 -14.26 -14.17
CA ASP A 106 -4.32 -14.71 -13.58
C ASP A 106 -5.39 -13.63 -13.78
N ASP A 107 -6.54 -14.05 -14.29
CA ASP A 107 -7.69 -13.21 -14.63
C ASP A 107 -8.92 -13.51 -13.76
N ASN A 108 -8.69 -14.17 -12.61
CA ASN A 108 -9.73 -14.58 -11.67
C ASN A 108 -9.23 -14.49 -10.22
N ASP A 109 -9.88 -13.65 -9.41
CA ASP A 109 -9.68 -13.53 -7.97
C ASP A 109 -10.51 -14.62 -7.25
N SER A 110 -10.08 -15.88 -7.38
CA SER A 110 -10.84 -17.03 -6.87
C SER A 110 -10.62 -17.23 -5.35
N ALA A 111 -9.90 -18.29 -4.94
CA ALA A 111 -9.59 -18.51 -3.53
C ALA A 111 -8.66 -17.43 -2.96
N GLU A 112 -7.76 -16.92 -3.81
CA GLU A 112 -6.85 -15.82 -3.53
C GLU A 112 -6.96 -14.81 -4.69
N PRO A 113 -6.90 -13.49 -4.41
CA PRO A 113 -6.84 -12.49 -5.46
C PRO A 113 -5.66 -12.68 -6.42
N ALA A 114 -5.88 -12.39 -7.71
CA ALA A 114 -4.83 -12.41 -8.70
C ALA A 114 -3.77 -11.35 -8.38
N ALA A 115 -2.50 -11.66 -8.68
CA ALA A 115 -1.38 -10.76 -8.43
C ALA A 115 -1.58 -9.38 -9.09
N SER A 116 -2.17 -9.34 -10.29
CA SER A 116 -2.48 -8.08 -10.99
C SER A 116 -3.51 -7.23 -10.25
N SER A 117 -4.53 -7.85 -9.64
CA SER A 117 -5.57 -7.17 -8.87
C SER A 117 -5.01 -6.51 -7.61
N ILE A 118 -4.16 -7.23 -6.87
CA ILE A 118 -3.49 -6.69 -5.68
C ILE A 118 -2.48 -5.61 -6.06
N ALA A 119 -1.67 -5.87 -7.10
CA ALA A 119 -0.66 -4.92 -7.56
C ALA A 119 -1.26 -3.60 -8.05
N ALA A 120 -2.41 -3.63 -8.72
CA ALA A 120 -3.09 -2.42 -9.15
C ALA A 120 -3.42 -1.49 -7.96
N LEU A 121 -3.96 -2.05 -6.87
CA LEU A 121 -4.23 -1.28 -5.66
C LEU A 121 -2.96 -0.82 -4.94
N ASN A 122 -1.93 -1.68 -4.86
CA ASN A 122 -0.65 -1.31 -4.26
C ASN A 122 0.01 -0.13 -4.99
N LEU A 123 0.02 -0.16 -6.33
CA LEU A 123 0.52 0.92 -7.16
C LEU A 123 -0.25 2.22 -6.92
N LEU A 124 -1.58 2.17 -6.81
CA LEU A 124 -2.39 3.36 -6.51
C LEU A 124 -2.07 3.93 -5.13
N ARG A 125 -1.93 3.08 -4.10
CA ARG A 125 -1.52 3.51 -2.75
C ARG A 125 -0.12 4.11 -2.74
N LEU A 126 0.85 3.44 -3.38
CA LEU A 126 2.22 3.95 -3.49
C LEU A 126 2.30 5.27 -4.28
N ALA A 127 1.51 5.42 -5.33
CA ALA A 127 1.38 6.68 -6.06
C ALA A 127 0.94 7.82 -5.13
N GLN A 128 0.02 7.55 -4.19
CA GLN A 128 -0.39 8.53 -3.18
C GLN A 128 0.70 8.79 -2.14
N PHE A 129 1.42 7.78 -1.67
CA PHE A 129 2.53 7.93 -0.71
C PHE A 129 3.75 8.68 -1.28
N ARG A 130 3.97 8.59 -2.59
CA ARG A 130 5.20 9.05 -3.26
C ARG A 130 4.95 10.13 -4.31
N ASP A 131 3.72 10.64 -4.44
CA ASP A 131 3.32 11.58 -5.50
C ASP A 131 3.84 11.15 -6.89
N ASP A 132 3.68 9.86 -7.21
CA ASP A 132 4.30 9.25 -8.38
C ASP A 132 3.25 8.90 -9.45
N LYS A 133 3.18 9.75 -10.46
CA LYS A 133 2.29 9.57 -11.62
C LYS A 133 2.61 8.32 -12.44
N GLN A 134 3.86 7.85 -12.46
CA GLN A 134 4.19 6.64 -13.22
C GLN A 134 3.56 5.40 -12.59
N LEU A 135 3.52 5.33 -11.25
CA LEU A 135 2.82 4.28 -10.53
C LEU A 135 1.31 4.34 -10.77
N GLU A 136 0.73 5.54 -10.76
CA GLU A 136 -0.69 5.74 -11.08
C GLU A 136 -1.02 5.30 -12.53
N ASP A 137 -0.20 5.70 -13.50
CA ASP A 137 -0.38 5.33 -14.90
C ASP A 137 -0.20 3.81 -15.10
N ARG A 138 0.73 3.17 -14.39
CA ARG A 138 0.91 1.72 -14.42
C ARG A 138 -0.28 0.97 -13.81
N ALA A 139 -0.86 1.49 -12.73
CA ALA A 139 -2.09 0.95 -12.15
C ALA A 139 -3.26 1.03 -13.14
N LYS A 140 -3.47 2.19 -13.77
CA LYS A 140 -4.53 2.39 -14.77
C LYS A 140 -4.36 1.45 -15.96
N LYS A 141 -3.15 1.34 -16.52
CA LYS A 141 -2.86 0.37 -17.60
C LYS A 141 -3.14 -1.07 -17.17
N THR A 142 -2.83 -1.41 -15.92
CA THR A 142 -3.14 -2.75 -15.38
C THR A 142 -4.64 -2.97 -15.33
N ILE A 143 -5.42 -2.03 -14.79
CA ILE A 143 -6.89 -2.10 -14.75
C ILE A 143 -7.48 -2.22 -16.17
N ASP A 144 -7.01 -1.38 -17.11
CA ASP A 144 -7.45 -1.36 -18.51
C ASP A 144 -7.21 -2.70 -19.22
N ALA A 145 -6.09 -3.39 -18.91
CA ALA A 145 -5.78 -4.70 -19.49
C ALA A 145 -6.83 -5.77 -19.14
N PHE A 146 -7.50 -5.63 -17.99
CA PHE A 146 -8.57 -6.54 -17.55
C PHE A 146 -9.97 -5.96 -17.75
N ALA A 147 -10.11 -4.77 -18.33
CA ALA A 147 -11.41 -4.14 -18.62
C ALA A 147 -12.37 -5.01 -19.45
N PRO A 148 -11.92 -5.80 -20.45
CA PRO A 148 -12.81 -6.73 -21.15
C PRO A 148 -13.43 -7.79 -20.22
N THR A 149 -12.62 -8.38 -19.33
CA THR A 149 -13.08 -9.36 -18.34
C THR A 149 -14.03 -8.71 -17.34
N LEU A 150 -13.69 -7.53 -16.81
CA LEU A 150 -14.54 -6.78 -15.88
C LEU A 150 -15.89 -6.41 -16.49
N SER A 151 -15.92 -6.02 -17.77
CA SER A 151 -17.14 -5.64 -18.47
C SER A 151 -18.08 -6.82 -18.71
N HIS A 152 -17.55 -8.04 -18.81
CA HIS A 152 -18.34 -9.25 -19.08
C HIS A 152 -18.70 -10.00 -17.80
N PHE A 153 -17.76 -10.11 -16.86
CA PHE A 153 -17.88 -10.93 -15.66
C PHE A 153 -17.14 -10.32 -14.46
N ALA A 154 -17.58 -9.13 -14.03
CA ALA A 154 -17.01 -8.36 -12.92
C ALA A 154 -16.79 -9.19 -11.63
N SER A 155 -17.68 -10.15 -11.33
CA SER A 155 -17.57 -11.01 -10.15
C SER A 155 -16.41 -11.99 -10.18
N ALA A 156 -15.72 -12.18 -11.31
CA ALA A 156 -14.47 -12.93 -11.35
C ALA A 156 -13.29 -12.15 -10.77
N MET A 157 -13.36 -10.81 -10.71
CA MET A 157 -12.22 -10.00 -10.25
C MET A 157 -12.62 -8.93 -9.22
N PRO A 158 -13.25 -9.30 -8.08
CA PRO A 158 -13.63 -8.36 -7.03
C PRO A 158 -12.49 -7.49 -6.51
N GLN A 159 -11.26 -7.99 -6.39
CA GLN A 159 -10.14 -7.18 -5.91
C GLN A 159 -9.70 -6.17 -6.97
N MET A 160 -9.77 -6.52 -8.26
CA MET A 160 -9.53 -5.55 -9.34
C MET A 160 -10.62 -4.46 -9.36
N LEU A 161 -11.87 -4.78 -9.01
CA LEU A 161 -12.93 -3.78 -8.85
C LEU A 161 -12.62 -2.81 -7.70
N VAL A 162 -12.00 -3.27 -6.60
CA VAL A 162 -11.53 -2.37 -5.53
C VAL A 162 -10.46 -1.40 -6.07
N ALA A 163 -9.52 -1.89 -6.87
CA ALA A 163 -8.52 -1.03 -7.51
C ALA A 163 -9.17 -0.04 -8.50
N LEU A 164 -10.17 -0.48 -9.27
CA LEU A 164 -10.94 0.38 -10.17
C LEU A 164 -11.70 1.46 -9.41
N ASP A 165 -12.39 1.10 -8.31
CA ASP A 165 -13.10 2.04 -7.44
C ASP A 165 -12.14 3.09 -6.86
N PHE A 166 -10.98 2.65 -6.36
CA PHE A 166 -9.94 3.57 -5.88
C PHE A 166 -9.46 4.51 -6.99
N SER A 167 -9.22 4.00 -8.21
CA SER A 167 -8.70 4.78 -9.33
C SER A 167 -9.68 5.80 -9.91
N THR A 168 -10.97 5.55 -9.78
CA THR A 168 -12.05 6.42 -10.29
C THR A 168 -12.62 7.33 -9.21
N SER A 169 -12.39 6.99 -7.95
CA SER A 169 -12.63 7.84 -6.79
C SER A 169 -11.64 9.00 -6.73
N LYS A 170 -11.99 9.99 -5.91
CA LYS A 170 -11.09 11.09 -5.56
C LYS A 170 -10.15 10.59 -4.46
N PRO A 171 -8.83 10.48 -4.70
CA PRO A 171 -7.92 10.00 -3.67
C PRO A 171 -7.99 10.90 -2.44
N ARG A 172 -8.14 10.25 -1.28
CA ARG A 172 -8.19 10.92 0.01
C ARG A 172 -6.92 10.65 0.79
N GLN A 173 -6.30 11.71 1.29
CA GLN A 173 -5.15 11.61 2.18
C GLN A 173 -5.55 12.19 3.53
N ILE A 174 -5.39 11.41 4.59
CA ILE A 174 -5.53 11.91 5.95
C ILE A 174 -4.13 12.00 6.54
N VAL A 175 -3.73 13.20 6.95
CA VAL A 175 -2.45 13.41 7.65
C VAL A 175 -2.73 13.77 9.08
N ILE A 176 -2.21 12.97 10.02
CA ILE A 176 -2.22 13.31 11.44
C ILE A 176 -0.88 13.96 11.78
N ALA A 177 -0.89 15.23 12.13
CA ALA A 177 0.29 15.94 12.59
C ALA A 177 0.38 15.89 14.12
N GLY A 178 1.45 15.33 14.66
CA GLY A 178 1.64 15.16 16.11
C GLY A 178 2.60 14.02 16.43
N LYS A 179 3.09 13.98 17.67
CA LYS A 179 4.02 12.92 18.11
C LYS A 179 3.29 11.58 18.19
N VAL A 180 3.79 10.53 17.52
CA VAL A 180 3.14 9.21 17.44
C VAL A 180 2.73 8.64 18.79
N ASP A 181 3.56 8.85 19.82
CA ASP A 181 3.34 8.29 21.16
C ASP A 181 2.43 9.12 22.05
N ALA A 182 2.07 10.34 21.62
CA ALA A 182 1.22 11.23 22.41
C ALA A 182 -0.23 10.72 22.44
N PRO A 183 -0.88 10.66 23.63
CA PRO A 183 -2.24 10.12 23.75
C PRO A 183 -3.26 10.77 22.80
N LYS A 184 -3.20 12.10 22.62
CA LYS A 184 -4.12 12.81 21.70
C LYS A 184 -3.85 12.53 20.22
N THR A 185 -2.63 12.18 19.86
CA THR A 185 -2.31 11.75 18.48
C THR A 185 -2.85 10.35 18.24
N LYS A 186 -2.70 9.44 19.21
CA LYS A 186 -3.29 8.10 19.16
C LYS A 186 -4.81 8.15 19.05
N GLU A 187 -5.46 9.00 19.84
CA GLU A 187 -6.90 9.22 19.76
C GLU A 187 -7.37 9.63 18.34
N MET A 188 -6.62 10.51 17.67
CA MET A 188 -6.93 10.91 16.29
C MET A 188 -6.76 9.76 15.29
N VAL A 189 -5.69 8.97 15.43
CA VAL A 189 -5.42 7.79 14.59
C VAL A 189 -6.50 6.72 14.81
N GLU A 190 -6.86 6.45 16.06
CA GLU A 190 -7.95 5.56 16.42
C GLU A 190 -9.28 6.01 15.81
N GLU A 191 -9.56 7.32 15.79
CA GLU A 191 -10.77 7.84 15.16
C GLU A 191 -10.81 7.54 13.66
N VAL A 192 -9.68 7.69 12.95
CA VAL A 192 -9.59 7.29 11.54
C VAL A 192 -9.88 5.80 11.38
N HIS A 193 -9.26 4.94 12.19
CA HIS A 193 -9.42 3.49 12.11
C HIS A 193 -10.83 2.99 12.49
N ARG A 194 -11.67 3.82 13.12
CA ARG A 194 -13.09 3.47 13.42
C ARG A 194 -13.96 3.48 12.17
N HIS A 195 -13.53 4.17 11.12
CA HIS A 195 -14.30 4.36 9.91
C HIS A 195 -13.84 3.41 8.81
N PHE A 196 -14.79 2.94 8.00
CA PHE A 196 -14.47 2.22 6.77
C PHE A 196 -14.19 3.25 5.66
N LEU A 197 -12.91 3.44 5.33
CA LEU A 197 -12.43 4.47 4.39
C LEU A 197 -11.63 3.84 3.24
N PRO A 198 -12.28 3.12 2.29
CA PRO A 198 -11.60 2.27 1.31
C PRO A 198 -10.67 3.03 0.34
N ASN A 199 -10.94 4.30 0.07
CA ASN A 199 -10.21 5.12 -0.91
C ASN A 199 -9.30 6.16 -0.24
N THR A 200 -8.72 5.79 0.90
CA THR A 200 -7.93 6.68 1.77
C THR A 200 -6.58 6.08 2.12
N ILE A 201 -5.55 6.92 2.15
CA ILE A 201 -4.28 6.61 2.81
C ILE A 201 -4.09 7.47 4.06
N LEU A 202 -3.48 6.89 5.09
CA LEU A 202 -3.14 7.56 6.34
C LEU A 202 -1.64 7.86 6.43
N LEU A 203 -1.32 9.11 6.81
CA LEU A 203 0.04 9.62 6.94
C LEU A 203 0.25 10.24 8.31
N LEU A 204 1.49 10.24 8.78
CA LEU A 204 1.89 10.92 10.01
C LEU A 204 2.92 12.01 9.74
N ALA A 205 2.65 13.20 10.28
CA ALA A 205 3.54 14.36 10.26
C ALA A 205 4.03 14.66 11.69
N ASP A 206 5.06 13.95 12.14
CA ASP A 206 5.58 14.00 13.52
C ASP A 206 6.95 14.69 13.66
N GLY A 207 7.48 15.24 12.57
CA GLY A 207 8.78 15.88 12.47
C GLY A 207 9.97 14.91 12.43
N ARG A 208 9.74 13.59 12.39
CA ARG A 208 10.81 12.57 12.35
C ARG A 208 11.15 12.14 10.92
N GLU A 209 11.95 11.08 10.82
CA GLU A 209 12.44 10.55 9.53
C GLU A 209 11.30 10.20 8.56
N GLY A 210 10.17 9.67 9.06
CA GLY A 210 9.02 9.33 8.23
C GLY A 210 8.46 10.52 7.46
N GLN A 211 8.18 11.63 8.15
CA GLN A 211 7.72 12.86 7.51
C GLN A 211 8.76 13.42 6.54
N LYS A 212 10.06 13.34 6.87
CA LYS A 212 11.13 13.79 5.97
C LYS A 212 11.15 12.98 4.67
N TYR A 213 11.08 11.66 4.77
CA TYR A 213 11.08 10.74 3.62
C TYR A 213 9.85 10.94 2.73
N LEU A 214 8.65 11.05 3.32
CA LEU A 214 7.42 11.36 2.58
C LEU A 214 7.54 12.72 1.89
N GLY A 215 8.06 13.70 2.62
CA GLY A 215 8.29 15.05 2.15
C GLY A 215 9.20 15.13 0.92
N GLU A 216 10.10 14.17 0.67
CA GLU A 216 10.94 14.17 -0.54
C GLU A 216 10.13 14.28 -1.84
N LYS A 217 8.89 13.75 -1.83
CA LYS A 217 7.98 13.77 -2.98
C LYS A 217 6.66 14.48 -2.70
N LEU A 218 6.07 14.27 -1.52
CA LEU A 218 4.82 14.93 -1.13
C LEU A 218 5.12 16.29 -0.50
N GLU A 219 5.10 17.37 -1.28
CA GLU A 219 5.44 18.71 -0.77
C GLU A 219 4.52 19.16 0.39
N ALA A 220 3.21 18.88 0.28
CA ALA A 220 2.21 19.30 1.25
C ALA A 220 2.51 18.80 2.67
N ILE A 221 3.03 17.57 2.83
CA ILE A 221 3.29 17.00 4.15
C ILE A 221 4.42 17.73 4.89
N ARG A 222 5.32 18.44 4.19
CA ARG A 222 6.40 19.21 4.82
C ARG A 222 5.88 20.38 5.65
N ALA A 223 4.75 20.97 5.22
CA ALA A 223 4.15 22.12 5.88
C ALA A 223 3.14 21.73 6.98
N MET A 224 2.70 20.47 7.01
CA MET A 224 1.73 19.98 7.99
C MET A 224 2.40 19.81 9.35
N SER A 225 1.79 20.38 10.38
CA SER A 225 2.34 20.44 11.73
C SER A 225 1.22 20.53 12.78
N MET A 226 1.59 20.44 14.05
CA MET A 226 0.63 20.67 15.14
C MET A 226 0.11 22.12 15.11
N ILE A 227 -1.13 22.32 15.53
CA ILE A 227 -1.76 23.65 15.60
C ILE A 227 -1.91 24.04 17.07
N ASP A 228 -1.34 25.18 17.45
CA ASP A 228 -1.31 25.68 18.83
C ASP A 228 -0.82 24.61 19.84
N GLY A 229 0.15 23.80 19.41
CA GLY A 229 0.72 22.71 20.22
C GLY A 229 -0.17 21.48 20.38
N LYS A 230 -1.32 21.41 19.68
CA LYS A 230 -2.22 20.24 19.66
C LYS A 230 -2.01 19.42 18.38
N PRO A 231 -2.22 18.10 18.43
CA PRO A 231 -2.31 17.29 17.22
C PRO A 231 -3.39 17.84 16.29
N ALA A 232 -3.12 17.79 14.99
CA ALA A 232 -4.03 18.29 13.97
C ALA A 232 -4.23 17.24 12.89
N ALA A 233 -5.47 17.05 12.44
CA ALA A 233 -5.81 16.20 11.32
C ALA A 233 -6.07 17.07 10.07
N TYR A 234 -5.36 16.76 9.00
CA TYR A 234 -5.51 17.37 7.68
C TYR A 234 -6.18 16.35 6.77
N VAL A 235 -7.42 16.64 6.37
CA VAL A 235 -8.18 15.78 5.46
C VAL A 235 -8.14 16.41 4.07
N CYS A 236 -7.42 15.78 3.16
CA CYS A 236 -7.19 16.25 1.80
C CYS A 236 -7.86 15.32 0.80
N GLU A 237 -8.51 15.92 -0.20
CA GLU A 237 -9.21 15.24 -1.29
C GLU A 237 -8.80 15.94 -2.59
N ASN A 238 -8.28 15.19 -3.58
CA ASN A 238 -7.76 15.75 -4.84
C ASN A 238 -6.81 16.94 -4.61
N PHE A 239 -5.78 16.77 -3.78
CA PHE A 239 -4.77 17.80 -3.48
C PHE A 239 -5.30 19.07 -2.82
N THR A 240 -6.57 19.10 -2.38
CA THR A 240 -7.17 20.20 -1.63
C THR A 240 -7.50 19.75 -0.23
N CYS A 241 -6.92 20.40 0.78
CA CYS A 241 -7.19 20.10 2.18
C CYS A 241 -8.31 20.98 2.74
N LYS A 242 -9.19 20.38 3.54
CA LYS A 242 -10.12 21.14 4.40
C LYS A 242 -9.34 21.85 5.50
N ALA A 243 -10.01 22.77 6.20
CA ALA A 243 -9.43 23.37 7.40
C ALA A 243 -9.06 22.27 8.41
N PRO A 244 -7.84 22.28 8.96
CA PRO A 244 -7.40 21.24 9.88
C PRO A 244 -8.17 21.29 11.19
N VAL A 245 -8.42 20.12 11.77
CA VAL A 245 -9.15 19.96 13.04
C VAL A 245 -8.23 19.45 14.12
N THR A 246 -8.45 19.89 15.37
CA THR A 246 -7.61 19.51 16.53
C THR A 246 -8.36 18.73 17.60
N ASP A 247 -9.60 18.33 17.29
CA ASP A 247 -10.46 17.50 18.12
C ASP A 247 -10.93 16.25 17.34
N SER A 248 -10.96 15.09 18.00
CA SER A 248 -11.32 13.80 17.40
C SER A 248 -12.77 13.77 16.93
N ARG A 249 -13.69 14.47 17.61
CA ARG A 249 -15.10 14.53 17.19
C ARG A 249 -15.26 15.35 15.91
N GLN A 250 -14.53 16.46 15.81
CA GLN A 250 -14.48 17.24 14.57
C GLN A 250 -13.88 16.42 13.42
N LEU A 251 -12.88 15.57 13.71
CA LEU A 251 -12.37 14.63 12.72
C LEU A 251 -13.47 13.64 12.30
N ALA A 252 -14.16 13.00 13.24
CA ALA A 252 -15.27 12.10 12.94
C ALA A 252 -16.34 12.74 12.03
N ASP A 253 -16.73 13.99 12.31
CA ASP A 253 -17.67 14.75 11.46
C ASP A 253 -17.13 14.97 10.03
N LEU A 254 -15.81 15.12 9.88
CA LEU A 254 -15.15 15.17 8.57
C LEU A 254 -14.99 13.80 7.90
N LEU A 255 -15.12 12.69 8.63
CA LEU A 255 -14.98 11.32 8.10
C LEU A 255 -16.33 10.71 7.70
N ASN A 256 -17.43 11.12 8.34
CA ASN A 256 -18.79 10.67 8.05
C ASN A 256 -19.33 11.27 6.73
N PHE A 257 -19.37 10.44 5.68
CA PHE A 257 -20.07 10.72 4.42
C PHE A 257 -20.94 9.54 4.02
#